data_AF-A0A0P9HFN3-F1
#
_entry.id   AF-A0A0P9HFN3-F1
#
_cell.length_a   1.000
_cell.length_b   1.000
_cell.length_c   1.000
_cell.angle_alpha   90.00
_cell.angle_beta   90.00
_cell.angle_gamma   90.00
#
_symmetry.space_group_name_H-M   'P 1'
#
loop_
_entity.id
_entity.type
_entity.pdbx_description
1 polymer ?
#
loop_
_entity_poly.entity_id
_entity_poly.type
_entity_poly.pdbx_seq_one_letter_code
_entity_poly.pdbx_strand_id
1 'polypeptide(L)'
;MPNIFCRVLLIVTSTLSLYGCTMTENKQHQLQNVLEDYYRVYSQRTDFQRFMDFYDDNAQLDDIIYGNTLNNKKEIAAFFAWDNGQFEVLDDKPILILTKQVIEGNTAITQGYFNQFKYNKQVLGPWLFVIVHQFNDQNKIIKQTDWINYTPRKQFLGGKNMNQGLRKK
;
A
#
# COMPACT_ATOMS: atom_id res chain seq x y z
N MET A 1 57.68 -14.34 -1.63
CA MET A 1 56.52 -14.26 -0.71
C MET A 1 55.47 -13.16 -0.98
N PRO A 2 55.48 -12.31 -2.06
CA PRO A 2 54.39 -11.32 -2.26
C PRO A 2 53.09 -11.89 -2.88
N ASN A 3 53.16 -13.04 -3.56
CA ASN A 3 52.04 -13.56 -4.37
C ASN A 3 50.87 -14.15 -3.57
N ILE A 4 51.07 -14.53 -2.30
CA ILE A 4 50.02 -15.17 -1.48
C ILE A 4 49.07 -14.12 -0.92
N PHE A 5 49.61 -12.97 -0.49
CA PHE A 5 48.82 -11.89 0.12
C PHE A 5 47.85 -11.24 -0.88
N CYS A 6 48.30 -11.02 -2.13
CA CYS A 6 47.46 -10.50 -3.21
C CYS A 6 46.34 -11.47 -3.60
N ARG A 7 46.59 -12.79 -3.60
CA ARG A 7 45.58 -13.81 -3.89
C ARG A 7 44.53 -13.91 -2.79
N VAL A 8 44.93 -13.84 -1.52
CA VAL A 8 43.99 -13.83 -0.39
C VAL A 8 43.12 -12.57 -0.41
N LEU A 9 43.69 -11.40 -0.69
CA LEU A 9 42.95 -10.14 -0.77
C LEU A 9 41.89 -10.15 -1.90
N LEU A 10 42.23 -10.73 -3.06
CA LEU A 10 41.32 -10.90 -4.20
C LEU A 10 40.19 -11.90 -3.93
N ILE A 11 40.48 -12.98 -3.19
CA ILE A 11 39.47 -13.96 -2.79
C ILE A 11 38.50 -13.33 -1.77
N VAL A 12 39.02 -12.61 -0.77
CA VAL A 12 38.19 -11.92 0.24
C VAL A 12 37.32 -10.82 -0.38
N THR A 13 37.84 -10.03 -1.32
CA THR A 13 37.04 -9.01 -2.02
C THR A 13 35.99 -9.62 -2.97
N SER A 14 36.31 -10.75 -3.63
CA SER A 14 35.34 -11.48 -4.45
C SER A 14 34.23 -12.11 -3.61
N THR A 15 34.54 -12.66 -2.43
CA THR A 15 33.51 -13.25 -1.56
C THR A 15 32.62 -12.17 -0.93
N LEU A 16 33.17 -11.03 -0.48
CA LEU A 16 32.36 -9.92 0.06
C LEU A 16 31.37 -9.35 -0.98
N SER A 17 31.75 -9.32 -2.25
CA SER A 17 30.90 -8.81 -3.33
C SER A 17 29.67 -9.68 -3.59
N LEU A 18 29.74 -10.98 -3.30
CA LEU A 18 28.64 -11.93 -3.51
C LEU A 18 27.59 -11.91 -2.38
N TYR A 19 27.95 -11.52 -1.16
CA TYR A 19 27.00 -11.39 -0.05
C TYR A 19 26.07 -10.17 -0.16
N GLY A 20 26.49 -9.12 -0.86
CA GLY A 20 25.67 -7.92 -1.04
C GLY A 20 24.43 -8.15 -1.91
N CYS A 21 24.52 -9.00 -2.94
CA CYS A 21 23.41 -9.26 -3.85
C CYS A 21 22.28 -10.08 -3.20
N THR A 22 22.62 -11.06 -2.35
CA THR A 22 21.61 -11.98 -1.77
C THR A 22 20.76 -11.32 -0.67
N MET A 23 21.29 -10.32 0.04
CA MET A 23 20.52 -9.59 1.06
C MET A 23 19.39 -8.74 0.46
N THR A 24 19.63 -8.08 -0.67
CA THR A 24 18.64 -7.19 -1.28
C THR A 24 17.44 -7.95 -1.84
N GLU A 25 17.67 -9.08 -2.52
CA GLU A 25 16.58 -9.93 -3.03
C GLU A 25 15.68 -10.47 -1.91
N ASN A 26 16.28 -10.90 -0.79
CA ASN A 26 15.53 -11.40 0.35
C ASN A 26 14.65 -10.31 0.99
N LYS A 27 15.18 -9.09 1.16
CA LYS A 27 14.40 -7.96 1.73
C LYS A 27 13.22 -7.59 0.83
N GLN A 28 13.42 -7.54 -0.49
CA GLN A 28 12.35 -7.25 -1.44
C GLN A 28 11.27 -8.33 -1.42
N HIS A 29 11.66 -9.62 -1.39
CA HIS A 29 10.72 -10.73 -1.31
C HIS A 29 9.91 -10.70 -0.01
N GLN A 30 10.53 -10.37 1.13
CA GLN A 30 9.83 -10.19 2.40
C GLN A 30 8.81 -9.06 2.35
N LEU A 31 9.18 -7.91 1.78
CA LEU A 31 8.28 -6.77 1.63
C LEU A 31 7.11 -7.11 0.70
N GLN A 32 7.35 -7.84 -0.38
CA GLN A 32 6.31 -8.32 -1.26
C GLN A 32 5.28 -9.18 -0.51
N ASN A 33 5.72 -10.12 0.31
CA ASN A 33 4.81 -10.95 1.11
C ASN A 33 3.98 -10.11 2.10
N VAL A 34 4.58 -9.08 2.71
CA VAL A 34 3.86 -8.16 3.61
C VAL A 34 2.80 -7.37 2.85
N LEU A 35 3.10 -6.90 1.64
CA LEU A 35 2.16 -6.18 0.78
C LEU A 35 1.00 -7.07 0.30
N GLU A 36 1.30 -8.30 -0.11
CA GLU A 36 0.27 -9.28 -0.49
C GLU A 36 -0.69 -9.54 0.66
N ASP A 37 -0.17 -9.68 1.89
CA ASP A 37 -1.00 -9.87 3.07
C ASP A 37 -1.81 -8.61 3.43
N TYR A 38 -1.18 -7.42 3.38
CA TYR A 38 -1.84 -6.13 3.58
C TYR A 38 -3.03 -5.96 2.64
N TYR A 39 -2.83 -6.17 1.34
CA TYR A 39 -3.89 -5.98 0.35
C TYR A 39 -4.94 -7.09 0.39
N ARG A 40 -4.57 -8.32 0.78
CA ARG A 40 -5.56 -9.38 1.05
C ARG A 40 -6.49 -8.96 2.18
N VAL A 41 -5.94 -8.53 3.32
CA VAL A 41 -6.73 -8.05 4.47
C VAL A 41 -7.57 -6.83 4.11
N TYR A 42 -6.98 -5.85 3.42
CA TYR A 42 -7.68 -4.65 3.01
C TYR A 42 -8.81 -4.94 2.02
N SER A 43 -8.58 -5.80 1.04
CA SER A 43 -9.57 -6.17 0.03
C SER A 43 -10.77 -6.94 0.59
N GLN A 44 -10.60 -7.62 1.72
CA GLN A 44 -11.67 -8.34 2.40
C GLN A 44 -12.35 -7.48 3.47
N ARG A 45 -11.61 -6.54 4.08
CA ARG A 45 -12.09 -5.67 5.16
C ARG A 45 -12.67 -6.44 6.36
N THR A 46 -12.14 -7.64 6.63
CA THR A 46 -12.65 -8.56 7.65
C THR A 46 -11.92 -8.50 8.99
N ASP A 47 -10.68 -7.99 9.01
CA ASP A 47 -9.84 -7.97 10.21
C ASP A 47 -9.14 -6.62 10.34
N PHE A 48 -9.81 -5.69 11.03
CA PHE A 48 -9.31 -4.33 11.22
C PHE A 48 -8.07 -4.29 12.12
N GLN A 49 -7.99 -5.17 13.12
CA GLN A 49 -6.82 -5.24 14.00
C GLN A 49 -5.58 -5.64 13.18
N ARG A 50 -5.70 -6.71 12.37
CA ARG A 50 -4.62 -7.13 11.46
C ARG A 50 -4.27 -6.03 10.47
N PHE A 51 -5.26 -5.33 9.93
CA PHE A 51 -5.00 -4.19 9.03
C PHE A 51 -4.15 -3.11 9.71
N MET A 52 -4.48 -2.78 10.97
CA MET A 52 -3.70 -1.78 11.71
C MET A 52 -2.32 -2.31 12.12
N ASP A 53 -2.12 -3.62 12.27
CA ASP A 53 -0.80 -4.18 12.58
C ASP A 53 0.26 -3.88 11.51
N PHE A 54 -0.11 -3.59 10.26
CA PHE A 54 0.85 -3.22 9.22
C PHE A 54 1.47 -1.83 9.43
N TYR A 55 0.84 -0.96 10.22
CA TYR A 55 1.32 0.41 10.46
C TYR A 55 2.24 0.48 11.67
N ASP A 56 3.30 1.27 11.53
CA ASP A 56 4.12 1.76 12.64
C ASP A 56 3.30 2.72 13.52
N ASP A 57 3.63 2.83 14.80
CA ASP A 57 2.89 3.68 15.73
C ASP A 57 2.94 5.16 15.35
N ASN A 58 4.05 5.60 14.74
CA ASN A 58 4.25 6.97 14.27
C ASN A 58 3.99 7.14 12.77
N ALA A 59 3.28 6.18 12.15
CA ALA A 59 2.99 6.24 10.72
C ALA A 59 2.19 7.49 10.35
N GLN A 60 2.47 8.02 9.16
CA GLN A 60 1.78 9.17 8.59
C GLN A 60 0.92 8.75 7.39
N LEU A 61 -0.21 9.42 7.20
CA LEU A 61 -1.06 9.22 6.03
C LEU A 61 -1.48 10.57 5.44
N ASP A 62 -1.25 10.75 4.15
CA ASP A 62 -1.71 11.90 3.38
C ASP A 62 -2.79 11.45 2.36
N ASP A 63 -4.03 11.91 2.53
CA ASP A 63 -5.06 11.81 1.47
C ASP A 63 -5.03 13.10 0.66
N ILE A 64 -4.43 13.03 -0.51
CA ILE A 64 -4.12 14.21 -1.30
C ILE A 64 -5.37 14.87 -1.87
N ILE A 65 -6.40 14.08 -2.22
CA ILE A 65 -7.58 14.62 -2.90
C ILE A 65 -8.53 15.27 -1.90
N TYR A 66 -8.66 14.73 -0.68
CA TYR A 66 -9.44 15.38 0.38
C TYR A 66 -8.62 16.35 1.24
N GLY A 67 -7.29 16.36 1.11
CA GLY A 67 -6.41 17.26 1.86
C GLY A 67 -6.28 16.89 3.34
N ASN A 68 -6.40 15.61 3.68
CA ASN A 68 -6.20 15.14 5.05
C ASN A 68 -4.73 14.75 5.26
N THR A 69 -4.19 15.11 6.43
CA THR A 69 -2.89 14.62 6.92
C THR A 69 -3.08 14.06 8.32
N LEU A 70 -2.70 12.80 8.51
CA LEU A 70 -2.80 12.05 9.76
C LEU A 70 -1.39 11.71 10.22
N ASN A 71 -1.10 11.92 11.50
CA ASN A 71 0.28 11.99 12.00
C ASN A 71 0.70 10.79 12.86
N ASN A 72 -0.21 9.84 13.09
CA ASN A 72 0.07 8.64 13.87
C ASN A 72 -0.96 7.53 13.58
N LYS A 73 -0.64 6.32 14.03
CA LYS A 73 -1.48 5.12 13.86
C LYS A 73 -2.89 5.27 14.42
N LYS A 74 -3.06 6.02 15.52
CA LYS A 74 -4.37 6.25 16.13
C LYS A 74 -5.27 7.12 15.25
N GLU A 75 -4.72 8.19 14.67
CA GLU A 75 -5.43 9.03 13.70
C GLU A 75 -5.77 8.24 12.42
N ILE A 76 -4.84 7.42 11.93
CA ILE A 76 -5.05 6.53 10.78
C ILE A 76 -6.19 5.53 11.08
N ALA A 77 -6.17 4.90 12.25
CA ALA A 77 -7.24 3.98 12.66
C ALA A 77 -8.60 4.68 12.72
N ALA A 78 -8.66 5.90 13.28
CA ALA A 78 -9.89 6.68 13.35
C ALA A 78 -10.39 7.13 11.96
N PHE A 79 -9.49 7.39 11.01
CA PHE A 79 -9.86 7.73 9.64
C PHE A 79 -10.47 6.54 8.89
N PHE A 80 -9.88 5.35 9.00
CA PHE A 80 -10.42 4.16 8.36
C PHE A 80 -11.68 3.64 9.06
N ALA A 81 -11.64 3.57 10.40
CA ALA A 81 -12.71 3.17 11.31
C ALA A 81 -13.67 2.13 10.73
N TRP A 82 -13.13 0.94 10.39
CA TRP A 82 -13.90 -0.05 9.63
C TRP A 82 -15.15 -0.56 10.36
N ASP A 83 -15.11 -0.50 11.68
CA ASP A 83 -16.16 -0.86 12.63
C ASP A 83 -17.23 0.24 12.81
N ASN A 84 -17.00 1.45 12.28
CA ASN A 84 -17.96 2.54 12.40
C ASN A 84 -18.89 2.65 11.17
N GLY A 85 -20.19 2.62 11.44
CA GLY A 85 -21.25 2.76 10.43
C GLY A 85 -21.67 1.43 9.80
N GLN A 86 -22.54 1.52 8.79
CA GLN A 86 -23.01 0.35 8.04
C GLN A 86 -22.26 0.25 6.72
N PHE A 87 -21.26 -0.63 6.67
CA PHE A 87 -20.51 -0.95 5.45
C PHE A 87 -20.99 -2.26 4.85
N GLU A 88 -21.18 -2.27 3.53
CA GLU A 88 -21.62 -3.44 2.76
C GLU A 88 -20.87 -3.45 1.43
N VAL A 89 -20.22 -4.58 1.11
CA VAL A 89 -19.67 -4.76 -0.24
C VAL A 89 -20.78 -5.22 -1.17
N LEU A 90 -20.81 -4.70 -2.39
CA LEU A 90 -21.81 -5.06 -3.39
C LEU A 90 -21.31 -6.24 -4.24
N ASP A 91 -22.23 -7.12 -4.62
CA ASP A 91 -22.01 -8.23 -5.56
C ASP A 91 -20.94 -9.26 -5.15
N ASP A 92 -20.71 -9.46 -3.85
CA ASP A 92 -19.69 -10.39 -3.29
C ASP A 92 -18.26 -10.18 -3.82
N LYS A 93 -17.97 -9.01 -4.39
CA LYS A 93 -16.64 -8.64 -4.88
C LYS A 93 -15.73 -8.24 -3.71
N PRO A 94 -14.39 -8.32 -3.83
CA PRO A 94 -13.50 -7.66 -2.88
C PRO A 94 -13.71 -6.13 -2.91
N ILE A 95 -13.41 -5.41 -1.84
CA ILE A 95 -13.59 -3.94 -1.83
C ILE A 95 -12.65 -3.22 -2.80
N LEU A 96 -11.49 -3.81 -3.11
CA LEU A 96 -10.53 -3.26 -4.05
C LEU A 96 -9.85 -4.34 -4.89
N ILE A 97 -9.40 -3.93 -6.08
CA ILE A 97 -8.67 -4.75 -7.05
C ILE A 97 -7.37 -4.04 -7.42
N LEU A 98 -6.25 -4.75 -7.33
CA LEU A 98 -4.94 -4.28 -7.77
C LEU A 98 -4.77 -4.52 -9.27
N THR A 99 -4.18 -3.55 -9.95
CA THR A 99 -3.90 -3.61 -11.39
C THR A 99 -2.40 -3.55 -11.70
N LYS A 100 -1.63 -2.90 -10.82
CA LYS A 100 -0.18 -2.83 -10.92
C LYS A 100 0.41 -2.59 -9.54
N GLN A 101 1.56 -3.21 -9.27
CA GLN A 101 2.38 -2.90 -8.10
C GLN A 101 3.85 -2.85 -8.53
N VAL A 102 4.58 -1.86 -8.04
CA VAL A 102 6.02 -1.73 -8.21
C VAL A 102 6.64 -1.55 -6.83
N ILE A 103 7.69 -2.32 -6.53
CA ILE A 103 8.43 -2.26 -5.27
C ILE A 103 9.86 -1.84 -5.60
N GLU A 104 10.34 -0.80 -4.94
CA GLU A 104 11.71 -0.30 -5.08
C GLU A 104 12.25 0.10 -3.70
N GLY A 105 13.31 -0.59 -3.25
CA GLY A 105 13.86 -0.40 -1.91
C GLY A 105 12.81 -0.66 -0.82
N ASN A 106 12.52 0.37 -0.01
CA ASN A 106 11.50 0.34 1.04
C ASN A 106 10.20 1.06 0.62
N THR A 107 9.95 1.23 -0.67
CA THR A 107 8.78 1.92 -1.20
C THR A 107 7.99 1.00 -2.10
N ALA A 108 6.66 1.06 -1.99
CA ALA A 108 5.75 0.38 -2.90
C ALA A 108 4.75 1.37 -3.50
N ILE A 109 4.57 1.29 -4.81
CA ILE A 109 3.56 2.06 -5.55
C ILE A 109 2.53 1.07 -6.07
N THR A 110 1.30 1.18 -5.59
CA THR A 110 0.20 0.29 -5.98
C THR A 110 -0.89 1.07 -6.68
N GLN A 111 -1.33 0.55 -7.82
CA GLN A 111 -2.43 1.10 -8.61
C GLN A 111 -3.57 0.11 -8.65
N GLY A 112 -4.79 0.63 -8.60
CA GLY A 112 -5.97 -0.23 -8.63
C GLY A 112 -7.25 0.58 -8.64
N TYR A 113 -8.32 -0.09 -8.23
CA TYR A 113 -9.59 0.56 -8.01
C TYR A 113 -10.36 -0.07 -6.85
N PHE A 114 -11.13 0.76 -6.15
CA PHE A 114 -12.19 0.32 -5.27
C PHE A 114 -13.40 -0.10 -6.10
N ASN A 115 -14.01 -1.24 -5.77
CA ASN A 115 -15.32 -1.63 -6.27
C ASN A 115 -16.41 -0.74 -5.65
N GLN A 116 -17.64 -0.87 -6.12
CA GLN A 116 -18.76 -0.19 -5.48
C GLN A 116 -19.08 -0.82 -4.13
N PHE A 117 -19.43 0.02 -3.18
CA PHE A 117 -19.81 -0.40 -1.83
C PHE A 117 -20.87 0.54 -1.28
N LYS A 118 -21.56 0.10 -0.24
CA LYS A 118 -22.49 0.92 0.52
C LYS A 118 -21.84 1.34 1.81
N TYR A 119 -21.96 2.62 2.15
CA TYR A 119 -21.61 3.15 3.46
C TYR A 119 -22.72 4.05 3.96
N ASN A 120 -23.28 3.75 5.13
CA ASN A 120 -24.41 4.48 5.72
C ASN A 120 -25.54 4.73 4.71
N LYS A 121 -25.93 3.67 3.99
CA LYS A 121 -26.96 3.62 2.93
C LYS A 121 -26.60 4.34 1.61
N GLN A 122 -25.49 5.06 1.54
CA GLN A 122 -25.02 5.69 0.31
C GLN A 122 -24.15 4.72 -0.49
N VAL A 123 -24.43 4.59 -1.79
CA VAL A 123 -23.54 3.87 -2.72
C VAL A 123 -22.38 4.77 -3.09
N LEU A 124 -21.17 4.28 -2.84
CA LEU A 124 -19.90 4.92 -3.12
C LEU A 124 -19.11 4.07 -4.13
N GLY A 125 -18.02 4.62 -4.64
CA GLY A 125 -17.24 3.96 -5.68
C GLY A 125 -17.94 3.87 -7.05
N PRO A 126 -17.31 3.20 -8.03
CA PRO A 126 -15.94 2.70 -7.95
C PRO A 126 -14.95 3.86 -8.01
N TRP A 127 -13.73 3.71 -7.48
CA TRP A 127 -12.73 4.78 -7.46
C TRP A 127 -11.36 4.26 -7.89
N LEU A 128 -10.77 4.88 -8.90
CA LEU A 128 -9.35 4.66 -9.22
C LEU A 128 -8.47 5.14 -8.07
N PHE A 129 -7.38 4.42 -7.79
CA PHE A 129 -6.40 4.84 -6.81
C PHE A 129 -4.96 4.63 -7.28
N VAL A 130 -4.08 5.47 -6.74
CA VAL A 130 -2.66 5.18 -6.56
C VAL A 130 -2.36 5.35 -5.07
N ILE A 131 -1.79 4.32 -4.45
CA ILE A 131 -1.36 4.34 -3.06
C ILE A 131 0.16 4.12 -3.04
N VAL A 132 0.86 5.01 -2.36
CA VAL A 132 2.31 4.91 -2.14
C VAL A 132 2.57 4.59 -0.68
N HIS A 133 3.27 3.50 -0.41
CA HIS A 133 3.70 3.10 0.93
C HIS A 133 5.20 3.21 1.06
N GLN A 134 5.67 3.76 2.18
CA GLN A 134 7.06 3.69 2.62
C GLN A 134 7.15 2.87 3.89
N PHE A 135 8.19 2.05 4.00
CA PHE A 135 8.34 1.06 5.06
C PHE A 135 9.61 1.28 5.90
N ASN A 136 9.57 0.92 7.19
CA ASN A 136 10.76 0.80 8.03
C ASN A 136 11.46 -0.56 7.83
N ASP A 137 12.55 -0.80 8.57
CA ASP A 137 13.32 -2.05 8.47
C ASP A 137 12.58 -3.28 9.01
N GLN A 138 11.51 -3.08 9.77
CA GLN A 138 10.59 -4.11 10.24
C GLN A 138 9.42 -4.33 9.26
N ASN A 139 9.47 -3.74 8.06
CA ASN A 139 8.42 -3.77 7.05
C ASN A 139 7.07 -3.23 7.53
N LYS A 140 7.05 -2.32 8.51
CA LYS A 140 5.86 -1.56 8.90
C LYS A 140 5.75 -0.32 8.04
N ILE A 141 4.52 0.03 7.66
CA ILE A 141 4.20 1.27 6.95
C ILE A 141 4.51 2.43 7.89
N ILE A 142 5.41 3.32 7.46
CA ILE A 142 5.73 4.58 8.15
C ILE A 142 5.14 5.79 7.43
N LYS A 143 4.83 5.66 6.14
CA LYS A 143 4.13 6.69 5.38
C LYS A 143 3.22 6.04 4.33
N GLN A 144 2.00 6.56 4.23
CA GLN A 144 1.05 6.28 3.16
C GLN A 144 0.66 7.59 2.47
N THR A 145 0.62 7.59 1.14
CA THR A 145 0.10 8.70 0.36
C THR A 145 -0.93 8.20 -0.64
N ASP A 146 -2.15 8.69 -0.49
CA ASP A 146 -3.31 8.24 -1.23
C ASP A 146 -3.72 9.27 -2.28
N TRP A 147 -3.80 8.81 -3.53
CA TRP A 147 -4.38 9.54 -4.66
C TRP A 147 -5.62 8.79 -5.13
N ILE A 148 -6.75 9.08 -4.51
CA ILE A 148 -8.02 8.39 -4.81
C ILE A 148 -8.94 9.31 -5.58
N ASN A 149 -9.39 8.86 -6.75
CA ASN A 149 -10.32 9.60 -7.58
C ASN A 149 -11.76 9.47 -7.05
N TYR A 150 -12.04 10.09 -5.89
CA TYR A 150 -13.34 10.01 -5.25
C TYR A 150 -14.47 10.56 -6.14
N THR A 151 -15.60 9.87 -6.17
CA THR A 151 -16.86 10.31 -6.79
C THR A 151 -18.07 9.81 -6.00
N PRO A 152 -19.16 10.58 -5.88
CA PRO A 152 -19.38 11.91 -6.46
C PRO A 152 -18.52 12.99 -5.77
N ARG A 153 -17.96 13.92 -6.55
CA ARG A 153 -17.26 15.09 -6.01
C ARG A 153 -18.26 16.22 -5.83
N LYS A 154 -18.23 16.90 -4.68
CA LYS A 154 -19.09 18.07 -4.42
C LYS A 154 -18.79 19.23 -5.39
N GLN A 155 -17.53 19.37 -5.79
CA GLN A 155 -17.07 20.37 -6.76
C GLN A 155 -16.24 19.68 -7.82
N PHE A 156 -16.73 19.66 -9.05
CA PHE A 156 -16.04 19.10 -10.20
C PHE A 156 -15.99 20.18 -11.27
N LEU A 157 -14.79 20.69 -11.56
CA LEU A 157 -14.55 21.80 -12.48
C LEU A 157 -14.75 21.43 -13.97
N GLY A 158 -15.43 20.31 -14.26
CA GLY A 158 -15.55 19.70 -15.59
C GLY A 158 -14.61 18.50 -15.80
N GLY A 159 -14.71 17.85 -16.97
CA GLY A 159 -13.96 16.64 -17.33
C GLY A 159 -14.81 15.37 -17.40
N LYS A 160 -14.27 14.27 -17.93
CA LYS A 160 -14.98 12.98 -17.92
C LYS A 160 -14.81 12.30 -16.56
N ASN A 161 -15.87 11.70 -16.02
CA ASN A 161 -15.73 10.83 -14.86
C ASN A 161 -14.99 9.54 -15.27
N MET A 162 -13.69 9.48 -14.95
CA MET A 162 -12.81 8.35 -15.29
C MET A 162 -13.17 7.06 -14.55
N ASN A 163 -13.99 7.11 -13.49
CA ASN A 163 -14.45 5.92 -12.78
C ASN A 163 -15.59 5.18 -13.51
N GLN A 164 -16.30 5.83 -14.45
CA GLN A 164 -17.46 5.23 -15.11
C GLN A 164 -17.15 3.93 -15.86
N GLY A 165 -15.94 3.80 -16.40
CA GLY A 165 -15.50 2.60 -17.12
C GLY A 165 -15.28 1.37 -16.24
N LEU A 166 -15.18 1.55 -14.92
CA LEU A 166 -14.91 0.46 -13.98
C LEU A 166 -16.14 -0.40 -13.67
N ARG A 167 -17.36 0.14 -13.85
CA ARG A 167 -18.62 -0.58 -13.57
C ARG A 167 -18.87 -1.80 -14.47
N LYS A 168 -18.12 -1.92 -15.57
CA LYS A 168 -18.27 -2.99 -16.57
C LYS A 168 -17.20 -4.07 -16.44
N LYS A 169 -16.32 -3.98 -15.44
CA LYS A 169 -15.24 -4.95 -15.16
C LYS A 169 -15.61 -5.80 -13.94
#